data_AF-A0AAJ5RKF8-F1
#
_entry.id   AF-A0AAJ5RKF8-F1
#
_cell.length_a   1.000
_cell.length_b   1.000
_cell.length_c   1.000
_cell.angle_alpha   90.00
_cell.angle_beta   90.00
_cell.angle_gamma   90.00
#
_symmetry.space_group_name_H-M   'P 1'
#
loop_
_entity.id
_entity.type
_entity.pdbx_description
1 polymer ?
#
loop_
_entity_poly.entity_id
_entity_poly.type
_entity_poly.pdbx_seq_one_letter_code
_entity_poly.pdbx_strand_id
1 'polypeptide(L)'
;MTQEEAMAESFNIYDIINFGPIQIQDANPYMESYETRYKRYIPVIYEFVEAFIDQIPFDIKKYLNLDDANYQGFVQTMISMTMTTYMFKQDVTSVLADQMMESVEYLKPNDVLKQNIDDTVDYLLINPKVSFLVKLREELVSGYYNVLRQMIQRFAPMNKVKVVVVTEQSFLGYFDLMTALNSVLYADVSQSDADLMDADMVVTTSIIDLTGIVNPEAVMFKWHQNADSDHFGRMLGLLRGLWIQKSSIDD
;
A
#
# COMPACT_ATOMS: atom_id res chain seq x y z
N MET A 1 -6.30 0.53 -44.39
CA MET A 1 -5.71 1.22 -43.24
C MET A 1 -5.02 2.46 -43.76
N THR A 2 -5.53 3.62 -43.37
CA THR A 2 -4.90 4.91 -43.69
C THR A 2 -3.67 5.11 -42.81
N GLN A 3 -2.79 6.04 -43.19
CA GLN A 3 -1.61 6.37 -42.38
C GLN A 3 -2.00 6.94 -41.01
N GLU A 4 -3.12 7.66 -40.93
CA GLU A 4 -3.67 8.19 -39.68
C GLU A 4 -4.17 7.08 -38.76
N GLU A 5 -4.88 6.08 -39.30
CA GLU A 5 -5.33 4.90 -38.55
C GLU A 5 -4.13 4.10 -38.01
N ALA A 6 -3.13 3.83 -38.86
CA ALA A 6 -1.93 3.10 -38.44
C ALA A 6 -1.14 3.85 -37.35
N MET A 7 -1.09 5.19 -37.43
CA MET A 7 -0.43 6.03 -36.43
C MET A 7 -1.21 6.03 -35.12
N ALA A 8 -2.54 6.15 -35.16
CA ALA A 8 -3.39 6.08 -33.97
C ALA A 8 -3.31 4.70 -33.28
N GLU A 9 -3.33 3.60 -34.04
CA GLU A 9 -3.16 2.25 -33.50
C GLU A 9 -1.77 2.07 -32.86
N SER A 10 -0.72 2.61 -33.48
CA SER A 10 0.65 2.57 -32.93
C SER A 10 0.77 3.35 -31.62
N PHE A 11 0.15 4.53 -31.52
CA PHE A 11 0.10 5.30 -30.27
C PHE A 11 -0.65 4.55 -29.17
N ASN A 12 -1.81 3.96 -29.49
CA ASN A 12 -2.56 3.16 -28.52
C ASN A 12 -1.75 1.97 -27.99
N ILE A 13 -1.01 1.27 -28.86
CA ILE A 13 -0.13 0.16 -28.44
C ILE A 13 1.01 0.68 -27.55
N TYR A 14 1.63 1.80 -27.93
CA TYR A 14 2.67 2.42 -27.10
C TYR A 14 2.12 2.73 -25.71
N ASP A 15 0.94 3.32 -25.62
CA ASP A 15 0.31 3.68 -24.36
C ASP A 15 -0.03 2.45 -23.49
N ILE A 16 -0.55 1.37 -24.08
CA ILE A 16 -0.81 0.12 -23.34
C ILE A 16 0.49 -0.44 -22.76
N ILE A 17 1.56 -0.51 -23.56
CA ILE A 17 2.84 -1.10 -23.14
C ILE A 17 3.52 -0.26 -22.05
N ASN A 18 3.42 1.07 -22.16
CA ASN A 18 4.19 2.00 -21.35
C ASN A 18 3.45 2.52 -20.12
N PHE A 19 2.11 2.55 -20.17
CA PHE A 19 1.23 3.16 -19.18
C PHE A 19 0.09 2.22 -18.73
N GLY A 20 -0.02 1.03 -19.31
CA GLY A 20 -0.95 -0.01 -18.88
C GLY A 20 -0.63 -0.58 -17.50
N PRO A 21 -1.49 -1.48 -16.99
CA PRO A 21 -1.45 -1.93 -15.60
C PRO A 21 -0.31 -2.93 -15.34
N ILE A 22 0.19 -3.60 -16.39
CA ILE A 22 1.36 -4.46 -16.31
C ILE A 22 2.58 -3.62 -16.69
N GLN A 23 3.28 -3.15 -15.67
CA GLN A 23 4.53 -2.44 -15.87
C GLN A 23 5.64 -3.45 -16.19
N ILE A 24 6.04 -3.51 -17.45
CA ILE A 24 7.28 -4.18 -17.83
C ILE A 24 8.41 -3.22 -17.44
N GLN A 25 9.04 -3.46 -16.29
CA GLN A 25 10.25 -2.73 -15.91
C GLN A 25 11.37 -3.13 -16.86
N ASP A 26 11.58 -2.33 -17.90
CA ASP A 26 12.72 -2.51 -18.77
C ASP A 26 13.96 -1.97 -18.04
N ALA A 27 14.98 -2.82 -17.86
CA ALA A 27 16.25 -2.44 -17.24
C ALA A 27 17.13 -1.59 -18.18
N ASN A 28 16.49 -0.82 -19.06
CA ASN A 28 17.15 -0.03 -20.09
C ASN A 28 17.72 1.26 -19.46
N PRO A 29 19.05 1.40 -19.35
CA PRO A 29 19.68 2.56 -18.73
C PRO A 29 19.51 3.87 -19.54
N TYR A 30 18.99 3.77 -20.78
CA TYR A 30 18.70 4.91 -21.63
C TYR A 30 17.23 5.34 -21.59
N MET A 31 16.39 4.67 -20.80
CA MET A 31 14.99 5.05 -20.66
C MET A 31 14.87 6.32 -19.82
N GLU A 32 14.18 7.34 -20.36
CA GLU A 32 13.86 8.56 -19.61
C GLU A 32 13.06 8.20 -18.35
N SER A 33 13.18 9.03 -17.30
CA SER A 33 12.41 8.83 -16.06
C SER A 33 10.91 8.80 -16.36
N TYR A 34 10.16 8.04 -15.56
CA TYR A 34 8.70 7.96 -15.69
C TYR A 34 8.04 9.34 -15.69
N GLU A 35 8.47 10.23 -14.79
CA GLU A 35 8.00 11.61 -14.72
C GLU A 35 8.18 12.36 -16.06
N THR A 36 9.36 12.24 -16.68
CA THR A 36 9.65 12.89 -17.97
C THR A 36 8.74 12.35 -19.07
N ARG A 37 8.55 11.02 -19.10
CA ARG A 37 7.64 10.38 -20.06
C ARG A 37 6.20 10.82 -19.86
N TYR A 38 5.71 10.88 -18.62
CA TYR A 38 4.34 11.29 -18.35
C TYR A 38 4.08 12.74 -18.77
N LYS A 39 5.00 13.65 -18.42
CA LYS A 39 4.94 15.06 -18.84
C LYS A 39 4.99 15.22 -20.36
N ARG A 40 5.65 14.31 -21.07
CA ARG A 40 5.80 14.38 -22.53
C ARG A 40 4.65 13.76 -23.31
N TYR A 41 4.20 12.57 -22.90
CA TYR A 41 3.27 11.75 -23.69
C TYR A 41 1.82 11.83 -23.19
N ILE A 42 1.60 11.99 -21.88
CA ILE A 42 0.27 12.05 -21.27
C ILE A 42 0.12 13.23 -20.30
N PRO A 43 0.50 14.47 -20.68
CA PRO A 43 0.59 15.60 -19.76
C PRO A 43 -0.73 15.94 -19.07
N VAL A 44 -1.86 15.80 -19.77
CA VAL A 44 -3.18 16.15 -19.21
C VAL A 44 -3.60 15.17 -18.11
N ILE A 45 -3.30 13.87 -18.28
CA ILE A 45 -3.57 12.85 -17.26
C ILE A 45 -2.61 13.02 -16.09
N TYR A 46 -1.34 13.30 -16.38
CA TYR A 46 -0.34 13.58 -15.35
C TYR A 46 -0.73 14.78 -14.47
N GLU A 47 -1.08 15.91 -15.08
CA GLU A 47 -1.57 17.11 -14.37
C GLU A 47 -2.84 16.83 -13.55
N PHE A 48 -3.77 16.01 -14.08
CA PHE A 48 -4.97 15.61 -13.35
C PHE A 48 -4.66 14.80 -12.10
N VAL A 49 -3.73 13.83 -12.20
CA VAL A 49 -3.33 12.99 -11.07
C VAL A 49 -2.55 13.78 -10.04
N GLU A 50 -1.62 14.66 -10.45
CA GLU A 50 -0.93 15.55 -9.51
C GLU A 50 -1.92 16.43 -8.75
N ALA A 51 -2.86 17.07 -9.47
CA ALA A 51 -3.87 17.91 -8.85
C ALA A 51 -4.79 17.12 -7.90
N PHE A 52 -5.05 15.85 -8.20
CA PHE A 52 -5.78 14.96 -7.29
C PHE A 52 -4.98 14.67 -6.02
N ILE A 53 -3.72 14.28 -6.15
CA ILE A 53 -2.85 13.96 -5.00
C ILE A 53 -2.67 15.17 -4.09
N ASP A 54 -2.50 16.37 -4.66
CA ASP A 54 -2.37 17.63 -3.92
C ASP A 54 -3.63 18.02 -3.12
N GLN A 55 -4.79 17.49 -3.49
CA GLN A 55 -6.06 17.74 -2.79
C GLN A 55 -6.44 16.66 -1.77
N ILE A 56 -5.61 15.63 -1.61
CA ILE A 56 -5.83 14.64 -0.56
C ILE A 56 -5.65 15.35 0.79
N PRO A 57 -6.59 15.19 1.75
CA PRO A 57 -6.63 16.00 2.98
C PRO A 57 -5.44 15.77 3.93
N PHE A 58 -4.54 14.86 3.58
CA PHE A 58 -3.33 14.56 4.32
C PHE A 58 -2.18 14.28 3.33
N ASP A 59 -0.96 14.65 3.74
CA ASP A 59 0.26 14.28 3.03
C ASP A 59 0.41 12.76 3.07
N ILE A 60 0.11 12.08 1.96
CA ILE A 60 0.20 10.62 1.85
C ILE A 60 1.58 10.10 2.18
N LYS A 61 2.63 10.78 1.69
CA LYS A 61 4.00 10.32 1.88
C LYS A 61 4.34 10.30 3.36
N LYS A 62 3.98 11.37 4.08
CA LYS A 62 4.20 11.48 5.53
C LYS A 62 3.26 10.57 6.32
N TYR A 63 1.97 10.53 5.97
CA TYR A 63 0.95 9.76 6.68
C TYR A 63 1.21 8.26 6.64
N LEU A 64 1.65 7.75 5.48
CA LEU A 64 1.97 6.33 5.28
C LEU A 64 3.46 6.01 5.48
N ASN A 65 4.28 7.00 5.86
CA ASN A 65 5.73 6.88 6.01
C ASN A 65 6.42 6.21 4.80
N LEU A 66 6.05 6.63 3.59
CA LEU A 66 6.57 6.07 2.35
C LEU A 66 7.98 6.60 2.06
N ASP A 67 8.89 5.70 1.69
CA ASP A 67 10.14 6.09 1.03
C ASP A 67 9.87 6.63 -0.39
N ASP A 68 10.90 7.22 -1.01
CA ASP A 68 10.77 7.81 -2.33
C ASP A 68 10.33 6.80 -3.40
N ALA A 69 10.80 5.56 -3.31
CA ALA A 69 10.47 4.51 -4.26
C ALA A 69 8.98 4.11 -4.17
N ASN A 70 8.47 3.90 -2.97
CA ASN A 70 7.06 3.55 -2.74
C ASN A 70 6.13 4.73 -3.07
N TYR A 71 6.54 5.97 -2.78
CA TYR A 71 5.76 7.15 -3.17
C TYR A 71 5.69 7.28 -4.70
N GLN A 72 6.80 7.08 -5.41
CA GLN A 72 6.80 7.05 -6.87
C GLN A 72 5.96 5.90 -7.43
N GLY A 73 6.02 4.72 -6.84
CA GLY A 73 5.15 3.59 -7.20
C GLY A 73 3.66 3.91 -7.03
N PHE A 74 3.30 4.65 -5.97
CA PHE A 74 1.93 5.13 -5.77
C PHE A 74 1.49 6.10 -6.88
N VAL A 75 2.29 7.14 -7.17
CA VAL A 75 1.99 8.11 -8.25
C VAL A 75 1.82 7.40 -9.59
N GLN A 76 2.73 6.48 -9.92
CA GLN A 76 2.66 5.70 -11.15
C GLN A 76 1.40 4.82 -11.21
N THR A 77 0.99 4.25 -10.09
CA THR A 77 -0.25 3.46 -9.99
C THR A 77 -1.47 4.32 -10.28
N MET A 78 -1.53 5.53 -9.71
CA MET A 78 -2.65 6.48 -9.95
C MET A 78 -2.71 6.93 -11.42
N ILE A 79 -1.55 7.17 -12.04
CA ILE A 79 -1.46 7.51 -13.47
C ILE A 79 -1.91 6.32 -14.33
N SER A 80 -1.41 5.12 -14.05
CA SER A 80 -1.76 3.92 -14.80
C SER A 80 -3.26 3.60 -14.66
N MET A 81 -3.83 3.73 -13.46
CA MET A 81 -5.26 3.52 -13.25
C MET A 81 -6.09 4.53 -14.06
N THR A 82 -5.71 5.82 -14.03
CA THR A 82 -6.41 6.85 -14.82
C THR A 82 -6.31 6.60 -16.32
N MET A 83 -5.12 6.22 -16.80
CA MET A 83 -4.88 5.94 -18.20
C MET A 83 -5.65 4.70 -18.67
N THR A 84 -5.60 3.61 -17.91
CA THR A 84 -6.31 2.37 -18.25
C THR A 84 -7.82 2.54 -18.16
N THR A 85 -8.32 3.30 -17.18
CA THR A 85 -9.73 3.71 -17.13
C THR A 85 -10.12 4.49 -18.37
N TYR A 86 -9.27 5.42 -18.82
CA TYR A 86 -9.52 6.14 -20.06
C TYR A 86 -9.51 5.23 -21.29
N MET A 87 -8.56 4.29 -21.41
CA MET A 87 -8.41 3.44 -22.57
C MET A 87 -9.48 2.35 -22.67
N PHE A 88 -9.76 1.68 -21.55
CA PHE A 88 -10.66 0.52 -21.48
C PHE A 88 -12.07 0.89 -21.00
N LYS A 89 -12.29 2.13 -20.56
CA LYS A 89 -13.57 2.63 -20.04
C LYS A 89 -14.04 1.90 -18.76
N GLN A 90 -13.11 1.29 -18.03
CA GLN A 90 -13.36 0.55 -16.79
C GLN A 90 -12.09 0.54 -15.92
N ASP A 91 -12.25 0.38 -14.61
CA ASP A 91 -11.15 0.23 -13.65
C ASP A 91 -10.46 -1.16 -13.76
N VAL A 92 -9.53 -1.27 -14.71
CA VAL A 92 -8.74 -2.50 -14.94
C VAL A 92 -7.77 -2.78 -13.79
N THR A 93 -7.30 -1.74 -13.09
CA THR A 93 -6.35 -1.89 -11.99
C THR A 93 -6.97 -2.65 -10.82
N SER A 94 -8.20 -2.32 -10.43
CA SER A 94 -8.90 -3.07 -9.37
C SER A 94 -9.26 -4.48 -9.80
N VAL A 95 -9.70 -4.68 -11.05
CA VAL A 95 -10.00 -6.03 -11.58
C VAL A 95 -8.78 -6.95 -11.48
N LEU A 96 -7.59 -6.44 -11.80
CA LEU A 96 -6.35 -7.21 -11.65
C LEU A 96 -5.97 -7.43 -10.19
N ALA A 97 -6.14 -6.43 -9.33
CA ALA A 97 -5.88 -6.56 -7.90
C ALA A 97 -6.76 -7.66 -7.27
N ASP A 98 -8.06 -7.69 -7.56
CA ASP A 98 -9.00 -8.70 -7.07
C ASP A 98 -8.59 -10.13 -7.49
N GLN A 99 -8.04 -10.28 -8.70
CA GLN A 99 -7.59 -11.59 -9.20
C GLN A 99 -6.24 -12.03 -8.63
N MET A 100 -5.37 -11.09 -8.27
CA MET A 100 -3.99 -11.37 -7.88
C MET A 100 -3.76 -11.33 -6.36
N MET A 101 -4.65 -10.71 -5.59
CA MET A 101 -4.44 -10.41 -4.17
C MET A 101 -5.63 -10.86 -3.32
N GLU A 102 -5.51 -12.02 -2.67
CA GLU A 102 -6.50 -12.51 -1.68
C GLU A 102 -6.77 -11.50 -0.55
N SER A 103 -5.81 -10.62 -0.25
CA SER A 103 -5.96 -9.59 0.79
C SER A 103 -7.03 -8.54 0.48
N VAL A 104 -7.45 -8.39 -0.78
CA VAL A 104 -8.43 -7.36 -1.18
C VAL A 104 -9.82 -7.64 -0.58
N GLU A 105 -10.18 -8.92 -0.41
CA GLU A 105 -11.44 -9.35 0.20
C GLU A 105 -11.56 -8.92 1.67
N TYR A 106 -10.44 -8.70 2.36
CA TYR A 106 -10.41 -8.34 3.77
C TYR A 106 -10.30 -6.83 4.01
N LEU A 107 -10.29 -6.01 2.96
CA LEU A 107 -10.17 -4.56 3.11
C LEU A 107 -11.48 -3.95 3.58
N LYS A 108 -11.43 -3.23 4.69
CA LYS A 108 -12.62 -2.59 5.26
C LYS A 108 -13.07 -1.38 4.44
N PRO A 109 -14.38 -1.14 4.30
CA PRO A 109 -14.88 0.06 3.65
C PRO A 109 -14.52 1.32 4.47
N ASN A 110 -14.33 2.44 3.77
CA ASN A 110 -14.10 3.75 4.38
C ASN A 110 -14.93 4.81 3.63
N ASP A 111 -16.14 5.07 4.13
CA ASP A 111 -17.09 5.98 3.47
C ASP A 111 -16.61 7.43 3.45
N VAL A 112 -15.88 7.86 4.47
CA VAL A 112 -15.29 9.22 4.54
C VAL A 112 -14.24 9.40 3.44
N LEU A 113 -13.36 8.42 3.27
CA LEU A 113 -12.38 8.42 2.18
C LEU A 113 -13.10 8.46 0.83
N LYS A 114 -14.12 7.62 0.65
CA LYS A 114 -14.89 7.57 -0.59
C LYS A 114 -15.54 8.92 -0.91
N GLN A 115 -16.18 9.56 0.05
CA GLN A 115 -16.80 10.88 -0.14
C GLN A 115 -15.77 11.95 -0.50
N ASN A 116 -14.62 11.98 0.19
CA ASN A 116 -13.56 12.93 -0.13
C ASN A 116 -13.03 12.74 -1.56
N ILE A 117 -12.90 11.49 -2.02
CA ILE A 117 -12.48 11.19 -3.39
C ILE A 117 -13.54 11.63 -4.39
N ASP A 118 -14.82 11.37 -4.08
CA ASP A 118 -15.96 11.77 -4.89
C ASP A 118 -15.97 13.28 -5.14
N ASP A 119 -15.87 14.07 -4.06
CA ASP A 119 -15.85 15.53 -4.11
C ASP A 119 -14.63 16.07 -4.88
N THR A 120 -13.45 15.49 -4.66
CA THR A 120 -12.22 15.91 -5.35
C THR A 120 -12.26 15.59 -6.85
N VAL A 121 -12.75 14.41 -7.23
CA VAL A 121 -12.89 14.04 -8.65
C VAL A 121 -13.88 14.98 -9.33
N ASP A 122 -15.02 15.27 -8.70
CA ASP A 122 -15.98 16.23 -9.23
C ASP A 122 -15.38 17.60 -9.47
N TYR A 123 -14.64 18.12 -8.49
CA TYR A 123 -13.97 19.40 -8.61
C TYR A 123 -12.99 19.43 -9.80
N LEU A 124 -12.18 18.38 -9.96
CA LEU A 124 -11.17 18.32 -11.02
C LEU A 124 -11.79 18.14 -12.42
N LEU A 125 -12.91 17.43 -12.52
CA LEU A 125 -13.61 17.20 -13.79
C LEU A 125 -14.30 18.46 -14.34
N ILE A 126 -14.42 19.54 -13.56
CA ILE A 126 -14.87 20.86 -14.05
C ILE A 126 -13.88 21.43 -15.09
N ASN A 127 -12.60 21.05 -15.03
CA ASN A 127 -11.57 21.55 -15.94
C ASN A 127 -11.84 21.07 -17.39
N PRO A 128 -12.02 21.97 -18.37
CA PRO A 128 -12.31 21.59 -19.75
C PRO A 128 -11.25 20.70 -20.41
N LYS A 129 -9.98 20.80 -19.98
CA LYS A 129 -8.88 19.98 -20.50
C LYS A 129 -9.10 18.48 -20.29
N VAL A 130 -9.84 18.11 -19.23
CA VAL A 130 -10.11 16.71 -18.87
C VAL A 130 -11.55 16.29 -19.21
N SER A 131 -12.24 17.01 -20.10
CA SER A 131 -13.63 16.71 -20.50
C SER A 131 -13.83 15.27 -21.01
N PHE A 132 -12.78 14.64 -21.55
CA PHE A 132 -12.81 13.25 -22.00
C PHE A 132 -12.93 12.23 -20.85
N LEU A 133 -12.61 12.62 -19.60
CA LEU A 133 -12.74 11.82 -18.39
C LEU A 133 -14.11 11.94 -17.72
N VAL A 134 -14.92 12.96 -18.06
CA VAL A 134 -16.19 13.25 -17.37
C VAL A 134 -17.16 12.06 -17.42
N LYS A 135 -17.21 11.35 -18.55
CA LYS A 135 -18.06 10.15 -18.69
C LYS A 135 -17.56 8.93 -17.92
N LEU A 136 -16.35 9.01 -17.36
CA LEU A 136 -15.67 7.94 -16.62
C LEU A 136 -15.58 8.25 -15.12
N ARG A 137 -16.33 9.26 -14.64
CA ARG A 137 -16.32 9.70 -13.25
C ARG A 137 -16.45 8.53 -12.26
N GLU A 138 -17.45 7.67 -12.45
CA GLU A 138 -17.71 6.56 -11.52
C GLU A 138 -16.53 5.58 -11.45
N GLU A 139 -15.94 5.25 -12.60
CA GLU A 139 -14.75 4.39 -12.69
C GLU A 139 -13.53 5.03 -12.02
N LEU A 140 -13.33 6.34 -12.21
CA LEU A 140 -12.23 7.08 -11.58
C LEU A 140 -12.39 7.13 -10.05
N VAL A 141 -13.60 7.42 -9.55
CA VAL A 141 -13.88 7.44 -8.11
C VAL A 141 -13.67 6.06 -7.52
N SER A 142 -14.20 5.01 -8.16
CA SER A 142 -14.03 3.63 -7.72
C SER A 142 -12.55 3.22 -7.69
N GLY A 143 -11.81 3.49 -8.76
CA GLY A 143 -10.40 3.13 -8.86
C GLY A 143 -9.52 3.88 -7.88
N TYR A 144 -9.70 5.20 -7.73
CA TYR A 144 -8.94 5.97 -6.74
C TYR A 144 -9.27 5.51 -5.32
N TYR A 145 -10.53 5.22 -5.03
CA TYR A 145 -10.93 4.69 -3.74
C TYR A 145 -10.27 3.33 -3.46
N ASN A 146 -10.28 2.41 -4.42
CA ASN A 146 -9.68 1.09 -4.24
C ASN A 146 -8.17 1.17 -4.06
N VAL A 147 -7.46 1.97 -4.88
CA VAL A 147 -6.00 2.17 -4.75
C VAL A 147 -5.65 2.80 -3.40
N LEU A 148 -6.32 3.88 -3.01
CA LEU A 148 -6.05 4.56 -1.74
C LEU A 148 -6.42 3.70 -0.53
N ARG A 149 -7.56 2.99 -0.58
CA ARG A 149 -7.98 2.06 0.48
C ARG A 149 -6.95 0.94 0.68
N GLN A 150 -6.48 0.35 -0.42
CA GLN A 150 -5.42 -0.67 -0.39
C GLN A 150 -4.14 -0.11 0.21
N MET A 151 -3.70 1.07 -0.24
CA MET A 151 -2.48 1.71 0.26
C MET A 151 -2.59 2.04 1.75
N ILE A 152 -3.68 2.67 2.19
CA ILE A 152 -3.88 3.06 3.59
C ILE A 152 -3.90 1.82 4.47
N GLN A 153 -4.68 0.79 4.14
CA GLN A 153 -4.76 -0.38 5.02
C GLN A 153 -3.50 -1.25 4.98
N ARG A 154 -2.70 -1.17 3.92
CA ARG A 154 -1.40 -1.84 3.82
C ARG A 154 -0.30 -1.13 4.61
N PHE A 155 -0.23 0.20 4.53
CA PHE A 155 0.87 0.99 5.09
C PHE A 155 0.54 1.65 6.44
N ALA A 156 -0.74 1.91 6.70
CA ALA A 156 -1.28 2.38 7.97
C ALA A 156 -2.43 1.46 8.42
N PRO A 157 -2.12 0.19 8.75
CA PRO A 157 -3.13 -0.77 9.19
C PRO A 157 -3.83 -0.25 10.45
N MET A 158 -5.16 -0.15 10.38
CA MET A 158 -6.01 0.32 11.50
C MET A 158 -5.83 -0.55 12.75
N ASN A 159 -5.67 -1.86 12.55
CA ASN A 159 -5.52 -2.84 13.60
C ASN A 159 -4.06 -3.34 13.63
N LYS A 160 -3.25 -2.73 14.49
CA LYS A 160 -1.87 -3.19 14.72
C LYS A 160 -1.83 -4.32 15.74
N VAL A 161 -0.93 -5.27 15.50
CA VAL A 161 -0.54 -6.31 16.45
C VAL A 161 0.43 -5.68 17.44
N LYS A 162 0.04 -5.60 18.72
CA LYS A 162 0.88 -5.10 19.80
C LYS A 162 1.92 -6.14 20.18
N VAL A 163 3.18 -5.84 19.89
CA VAL A 163 4.32 -6.72 20.12
C VAL A 163 5.17 -6.14 21.23
N VAL A 164 5.29 -6.85 22.34
CA VAL A 164 6.20 -6.43 23.43
C VAL A 164 7.45 -7.30 23.40
N VAL A 165 8.62 -6.65 23.34
CA VAL A 165 9.91 -7.32 23.29
C VAL A 165 10.59 -7.25 24.65
N VAL A 166 10.78 -8.41 25.29
CA VAL A 166 11.42 -8.55 26.60
C VAL A 166 12.83 -9.11 26.40
N THR A 167 13.86 -8.35 26.81
CA THR A 167 15.27 -8.73 26.58
C THR A 167 16.12 -8.72 27.85
N GLU A 168 17.02 -9.69 28.01
CA GLU A 168 17.78 -9.88 29.26
C GLU A 168 18.98 -8.94 29.45
N GLN A 169 19.70 -8.55 28.39
CA GLN A 169 20.73 -7.50 28.42
C GLN A 169 21.41 -7.35 27.05
N SER A 170 21.56 -6.10 26.61
CA SER A 170 22.18 -5.59 25.36
C SER A 170 21.27 -5.53 24.12
N PHE A 171 21.05 -4.30 23.64
CA PHE A 171 20.36 -3.98 22.39
C PHE A 171 21.06 -4.58 21.15
N LEU A 172 22.39 -4.68 21.17
CA LEU A 172 23.19 -5.18 20.05
C LEU A 172 22.89 -6.64 19.70
N GLY A 173 22.63 -7.51 20.69
CA GLY A 173 22.34 -8.93 20.44
C GLY A 173 20.97 -9.17 19.79
N TYR A 174 20.12 -8.16 19.72
CA TYR A 174 18.74 -8.25 19.22
C TYR A 174 18.43 -7.16 18.19
N PHE A 175 19.46 -6.51 17.63
CA PHE A 175 19.28 -5.46 16.64
C PHE A 175 18.56 -5.97 15.38
N ASP A 176 18.91 -7.17 14.92
CA ASP A 176 18.28 -7.79 13.75
C ASP A 176 16.79 -8.11 14.02
N LEU A 177 16.48 -8.57 15.23
CA LEU A 177 15.09 -8.77 15.67
C LEU A 177 14.32 -7.46 15.66
N MET A 178 14.85 -6.42 16.30
CA MET A 178 14.19 -5.10 16.36
C MET A 178 14.03 -4.50 14.95
N THR A 179 15.04 -4.64 14.09
CA THR A 179 14.99 -4.19 12.70
C THR A 179 13.89 -4.93 11.93
N ALA A 180 13.82 -6.25 12.07
CA ALA A 180 12.78 -7.05 11.44
C ALA A 180 11.38 -6.68 11.94
N LEU A 181 11.16 -6.62 13.26
CA LEU A 181 9.87 -6.25 13.84
C LEU A 181 9.44 -4.83 13.43
N ASN A 182 10.34 -3.85 13.49
CA ASN A 182 10.03 -2.47 13.10
C ASN A 182 9.79 -2.31 11.59
N SER A 183 10.25 -3.26 10.76
CA SER A 183 9.93 -3.28 9.33
C SER A 183 8.51 -3.80 9.03
N VAL A 184 7.84 -4.43 10.00
CA VAL A 184 6.49 -4.94 9.84
C VAL A 184 5.49 -3.83 10.16
N LEU A 185 4.86 -3.26 9.13
CA LEU A 185 3.99 -2.08 9.25
C LEU A 185 2.73 -2.29 10.12
N TYR A 186 2.28 -3.54 10.25
CA TYR A 186 1.15 -3.93 11.11
C TYR A 186 1.57 -4.39 12.51
N ALA A 187 2.85 -4.28 12.87
CA ALA A 187 3.32 -4.48 14.24
C ALA A 187 3.49 -3.11 14.92
N ASP A 188 2.98 -3.00 16.15
CA ASP A 188 3.28 -1.90 17.06
C ASP A 188 4.23 -2.44 18.14
N VAL A 189 5.50 -2.06 18.05
CA VAL A 189 6.58 -2.70 18.81
C VAL A 189 6.94 -1.84 20.02
N SER A 190 6.77 -2.40 21.21
CA SER A 190 7.16 -1.79 22.49
C SER A 190 8.23 -2.62 23.20
N GLN A 191 9.05 -1.94 24.01
CA GLN A 191 10.01 -2.55 24.94
C GLN A 191 9.61 -2.27 26.41
N SER A 192 8.42 -1.72 26.63
CA SER A 192 7.93 -1.34 27.96
C SER A 192 7.18 -2.49 28.61
N ASP A 193 7.58 -2.86 29.82
CA ASP A 193 6.87 -3.87 30.62
C ASP A 193 5.44 -3.45 30.95
N ALA A 194 5.13 -2.15 30.92
CA ALA A 194 3.77 -1.64 31.16
C ALA A 194 2.76 -2.09 30.08
N ASP A 195 3.24 -2.46 28.89
CA ASP A 195 2.39 -2.82 27.75
C ASP A 195 2.11 -4.34 27.68
N LEU A 196 2.72 -5.14 28.58
CA LEU A 196 2.60 -6.62 28.57
C LEU A 196 1.16 -7.13 28.74
N MET A 197 0.32 -6.40 29.47
CA MET A 197 -1.09 -6.77 29.71
C MET A 197 -2.01 -6.54 28.52
N ASP A 198 -1.54 -5.81 27.51
CA ASP A 198 -2.28 -5.46 26.29
C ASP A 198 -1.55 -5.99 25.03
N ALA A 199 -0.54 -6.84 25.23
CA ALA A 199 0.20 -7.44 24.13
C ALA A 199 -0.67 -8.48 23.41
N ASP A 200 -0.60 -8.49 22.08
CA ASP A 200 -1.09 -9.59 21.25
C ASP A 200 0.00 -10.68 21.11
N MET A 201 1.26 -10.26 21.15
CA MET A 201 2.43 -11.12 21.08
C MET A 201 3.53 -10.62 22.00
N VAL A 202 4.18 -11.53 22.71
CA VAL A 202 5.37 -11.22 23.50
C VAL A 202 6.56 -11.97 22.91
N VAL A 203 7.54 -11.22 22.43
CA VAL A 203 8.81 -11.77 21.97
C VAL A 203 9.80 -11.69 23.12
N THR A 204 10.13 -12.85 23.70
CA THR A 204 11.05 -12.93 24.82
C THR A 204 12.37 -13.56 24.40
N THR A 205 13.47 -12.90 24.73
CA THR A 205 14.81 -13.50 24.66
C THR A 205 15.19 -14.13 26.01
N SER A 206 14.33 -13.93 27.01
CA SER A 206 14.54 -14.28 28.40
C SER A 206 14.06 -15.68 28.76
N ILE A 207 14.64 -16.23 29.83
CA ILE A 207 14.16 -17.43 30.53
C ILE A 207 13.18 -17.06 31.66
N ILE A 208 12.98 -15.76 31.94
CA ILE A 208 12.05 -15.27 32.96
C ILE A 208 10.64 -15.74 32.62
N ASP A 209 9.99 -16.27 33.65
CA ASP A 209 8.57 -16.60 33.60
C ASP A 209 7.75 -15.32 33.66
N LEU A 210 7.04 -15.03 32.56
CA LEU A 210 6.18 -13.87 32.42
C LEU A 210 4.70 -14.22 32.72
N THR A 211 4.42 -15.45 33.18
CA THR A 211 3.06 -15.86 33.51
C THR A 211 2.51 -15.03 34.67
N GLY A 212 1.34 -14.43 34.45
CA GLY A 212 0.66 -13.55 35.42
C GLY A 212 0.91 -12.05 35.26
N ILE A 213 1.85 -11.64 34.40
CA ILE A 213 2.07 -10.22 34.05
C ILE A 213 1.81 -9.89 32.57
N VAL A 214 1.50 -10.91 31.77
CA VAL A 214 1.18 -10.82 30.34
C VAL A 214 -0.29 -11.13 30.12
N ASN A 215 -0.87 -10.53 29.10
CA ASN A 215 -2.18 -10.91 28.57
C ASN A 215 -2.27 -12.45 28.39
N PRO A 216 -3.21 -13.16 29.04
CA PRO A 216 -3.35 -14.62 28.92
C PRO A 216 -3.57 -15.13 27.50
N GLU A 217 -4.09 -14.28 26.60
CA GLU A 217 -4.34 -14.62 25.20
C GLU A 217 -3.15 -14.27 24.28
N ALA A 218 -2.10 -13.62 24.80
CA ALA A 218 -0.94 -13.26 24.01
C ALA A 218 -0.16 -14.49 23.52
N VAL A 219 0.31 -14.42 22.29
CA VAL A 219 1.21 -15.42 21.74
C VAL A 219 2.62 -15.20 22.27
N MET A 220 3.12 -16.14 23.06
CA MET A 220 4.50 -16.14 23.53
C MET A 220 5.43 -16.68 22.44
N PHE A 221 6.43 -15.90 22.04
CA PHE A 221 7.45 -16.30 21.07
C PHE A 221 8.84 -16.16 21.67
N LYS A 222 9.59 -17.26 21.71
CA LYS A 222 10.96 -17.25 22.22
C LYS A 222 11.94 -16.92 21.11
N TRP A 223 12.73 -15.86 21.29
CA TRP A 223 13.79 -15.49 20.37
C TRP A 223 15.12 -16.17 20.73
N HIS A 224 15.86 -16.58 19.70
CA HIS A 224 17.18 -17.17 19.84
C HIS A 224 18.20 -16.26 19.13
N GLN A 225 19.35 -15.96 19.76
CA GLN A 225 20.37 -15.09 19.16
C GLN A 225 20.91 -15.62 17.82
N ASN A 226 20.89 -16.94 17.61
CA ASN A 226 21.26 -17.59 16.35
C ASN A 226 20.02 -18.03 15.56
N ALA A 227 19.00 -17.19 15.50
CA ALA A 227 17.78 -17.47 14.73
C ALA A 227 18.13 -17.67 13.25
N ASP A 228 17.69 -18.79 12.69
CA ASP A 228 17.77 -19.07 11.27
C ASP A 228 16.58 -18.45 10.51
N SER A 229 16.59 -18.57 9.18
CA SER A 229 15.51 -18.09 8.32
C SER A 229 14.14 -18.65 8.70
N ASP A 230 14.10 -19.88 9.19
CA ASP A 230 12.87 -20.57 9.55
C ASP A 230 12.27 -19.99 10.84
N HIS A 231 13.12 -19.64 11.81
CA HIS A 231 12.69 -18.98 13.04
C HIS A 231 12.15 -17.57 12.76
N PHE A 232 12.80 -16.81 11.86
CA PHE A 232 12.27 -15.54 11.35
C PHE A 232 10.94 -15.73 10.62
N GLY A 233 10.86 -16.69 9.70
CA GLY A 233 9.66 -16.99 8.94
C GLY A 233 8.48 -17.36 9.84
N ARG A 234 8.72 -18.14 10.90
CA ARG A 234 7.72 -18.49 11.90
C ARG A 234 7.21 -17.27 12.66
N MET A 235 8.10 -16.38 13.10
CA MET A 235 7.71 -15.14 13.78
C MET A 235 6.82 -14.28 12.88
N LEU A 236 7.23 -14.07 11.63
CA LEU A 236 6.46 -13.29 10.64
C LEU A 236 5.12 -13.95 10.31
N GLY A 237 5.07 -15.28 10.22
CA GLY A 237 3.84 -16.03 10.02
C GLY A 237 2.85 -15.87 11.16
N LEU A 238 3.33 -15.89 12.42
CA LEU A 238 2.51 -15.65 13.60
C LEU A 238 1.96 -14.22 13.63
N LEU A 239 2.82 -13.23 13.39
CA LEU A 239 2.40 -11.82 13.30
C LEU A 239 1.32 -11.61 12.24
N ARG A 240 1.49 -12.22 11.06
CA ARG A 240 0.49 -12.17 9.99
C ARG A 240 -0.82 -12.83 10.39
N GLY A 241 -0.76 -13.99 11.05
CA GLY A 241 -1.95 -14.68 11.54
C GLY A 241 -2.74 -13.86 12.55
N LEU A 242 -2.05 -13.26 13.52
CA LEU A 242 -2.65 -12.36 14.52
C LEU A 242 -3.27 -11.12 13.87
N TRP A 243 -2.59 -10.54 12.89
CA TRP A 243 -3.11 -9.39 12.16
C TRP A 243 -4.40 -9.72 11.40
N ILE A 244 -4.46 -10.87 10.71
CA ILE A 244 -5.66 -11.33 10.02
C ILE A 244 -6.81 -11.54 11.01
N GLN A 245 -6.55 -12.21 12.14
CA GLN A 245 -7.57 -12.43 13.18
C GLN A 245 -8.12 -11.11 13.71
N LYS A 246 -7.23 -10.18 14.11
CA LYS A 246 -7.63 -8.87 14.63
C LYS A 246 -8.35 -8.03 13.59
N SER A 247 -8.02 -8.20 12.31
CA SER A 247 -8.72 -7.52 11.22
C SER A 247 -10.12 -8.10 10.99
N SER A 248 -10.34 -9.39 11.29
CA SER A 248 -11.63 -10.09 11.14
C SER A 248 -12.60 -9.98 12.33
N ILE A 249 -12.14 -9.57 13.52
CA ILE A 249 -12.95 -9.59 14.75
C ILE A 249 -13.79 -8.32 14.98
N ASP A 250 -13.42 -7.17 14.40
CA ASP A 250 -14.21 -5.92 14.54
C ASP A 250 -15.35 -5.80 13.49
N ASP A 251 -16.12 -6.88 13.27
CA ASP A 251 -17.39 -6.88 12.51
C ASP A 251 -18.61 -6.82 13.46
#